data_AF-A0A9P4WF72-F1
#
_entry.id   AF-A0A9P4WF72-F1
#
_cell.length_a   1.000
_cell.length_b   1.000
_cell.length_c   1.000
_cell.angle_alpha   90.00
_cell.angle_beta   90.00
_cell.angle_gamma   90.00
#
_symmetry.space_group_name_H-M   'P 1'
#
loop_
_entity.id
_entity.type
_entity.pdbx_description
1 polymer ?
#
loop_
_entity_poly.entity_id
_entity_poly.type
_entity_poly.pdbx_seq_one_letter_code
_entity_poly.pdbx_strand_id
1 'polypeptide(L)'
;MDLARFLVRQADESGEEEPPSGQCSTTNDYDGRMGLRISAIFVILVGSTLGAVFPIFARRHQGMGIPNWVFFIAKYFGSGVIVATAFIHLLAPANEALGNECLIGVITEYPWPEGIALMTVYLMFFLELM
;
A
#
# COMPACT_ATOMS: atom_id res chain seq x y z
N MET A 1 -30.71 -1.52 6.74
CA MET A 1 -30.27 -0.10 6.74
C MET A 1 -29.11 0.14 7.72
N ASP A 2 -28.76 -0.81 8.59
CA ASP A 2 -27.62 -0.71 9.51
C ASP A 2 -26.26 -0.98 8.87
N LEU A 3 -26.19 -1.80 7.82
CA LEU A 3 -24.92 -2.08 7.12
C LEU A 3 -24.33 -0.81 6.48
N ALA A 4 -25.18 0.08 5.97
CA ALA A 4 -24.76 1.36 5.41
C ALA A 4 -24.22 2.31 6.49
N ARG A 5 -24.80 2.28 7.71
CA ARG A 5 -24.26 3.04 8.85
C ARG A 5 -22.91 2.51 9.34
N PHE A 6 -22.72 1.19 9.32
CA PHE A 6 -21.42 0.61 9.68
C PHE A 6 -20.34 0.95 8.66
N LEU A 7 -20.66 0.95 7.36
CA LEU A 7 -19.72 1.36 6.31
C LEU A 7 -19.43 2.88 6.35
N VAL A 8 -20.42 3.72 6.65
CA VAL A 8 -20.21 5.17 6.83
C VAL A 8 -19.35 5.45 8.06
N ARG A 9 -19.54 4.74 9.18
CA ARG A 9 -18.70 4.92 10.37
C ARG A 9 -17.24 4.48 10.16
N GLN A 10 -17.00 3.44 9.36
CA GLN A 10 -15.63 3.09 8.98
C GLN A 10 -14.99 4.10 8.01
N ALA A 11 -15.78 4.84 7.24
CA ALA A 11 -15.28 5.93 6.39
C ALA A 11 -15.10 7.25 7.16
N ASP A 12 -15.76 7.41 8.32
CA ASP A 12 -15.64 8.60 9.18
C ASP A 12 -14.46 8.49 10.16
N GLU A 13 -13.97 7.28 10.46
CA GLU A 13 -12.74 7.06 11.25
C GLU A 13 -11.43 7.31 10.46
N SER A 14 -11.52 7.74 9.19
CA SER A 14 -10.37 8.34 8.47
C SER A 14 -10.29 9.86 8.60
N GLY A 15 -11.04 10.46 9.54
CA GLY A 15 -10.87 11.84 9.94
C GLY A 15 -9.75 11.97 10.97
N GLU A 16 -8.60 12.46 10.54
CA GLU A 16 -7.52 12.94 11.42
C GLU A 16 -8.08 13.96 12.42
N GLU A 17 -8.28 13.55 13.68
CA GLU A 17 -8.34 14.50 14.80
C GLU A 17 -6.91 14.95 15.10
N GLU A 18 -6.54 16.11 14.55
CA GLU A 18 -5.30 16.82 14.86
C GLU A 18 -5.31 17.27 16.34
N PRO A 19 -4.46 16.72 17.21
CA PRO A 19 -4.38 17.16 18.61
C PRO A 19 -3.61 18.49 18.71
N PRO A 20 -3.86 19.31 19.74
CA PRO A 20 -3.20 20.59 19.91
C PRO A 20 -1.68 20.44 20.13
N SER A 21 -0.92 21.31 19.46
CA SER A 21 0.54 21.44 19.44
C SER A 21 1.22 21.09 20.77
N GLY A 22 2.01 20.02 20.77
CA GLY A 22 3.01 19.74 21.81
C GLY A 22 2.84 18.44 22.62
N GLN A 23 1.90 17.56 22.28
CA GLN A 23 1.81 16.21 22.87
C GLN A 23 1.85 15.14 21.79
N CYS A 24 3.03 14.57 21.58
CA CYS A 24 3.20 13.42 20.71
C CYS A 24 2.53 12.21 21.37
N SER A 25 1.36 11.85 20.86
CA SER A 25 0.58 10.72 21.35
C SER A 25 1.39 9.42 21.14
N THR A 26 1.80 8.81 22.24
CA THR A 26 2.40 7.46 22.25
C THR A 26 1.33 6.37 22.33
N THR A 27 0.07 6.75 22.07
CA THR A 27 -1.09 5.86 22.12
C THR A 27 -1.24 5.17 20.77
N ASN A 28 -1.18 3.85 20.76
CA ASN A 28 -1.62 3.06 19.62
C ASN A 28 -3.14 2.88 19.71
N ASP A 29 -3.89 3.25 18.66
CA ASP A 29 -5.32 2.97 18.50
C ASP A 29 -5.57 1.47 18.30
N TYR A 30 -5.39 0.73 19.39
CA TYR A 30 -5.66 -0.69 19.44
C TYR A 30 -7.14 -0.93 19.74
N ASP A 31 -7.94 -1.09 18.69
CA ASP A 31 -9.38 -1.37 18.75
C ASP A 31 -9.73 -2.78 19.31
N GLY A 32 -8.79 -3.52 19.92
CA GLY A 32 -9.08 -4.81 20.58
C GLY A 32 -9.52 -5.97 19.67
N ARG A 33 -9.73 -5.74 18.37
CA ARG A 33 -10.25 -6.73 17.40
C ARG A 33 -9.18 -7.70 16.90
N MET A 34 -8.66 -8.54 17.78
CA MET A 34 -7.64 -9.55 17.43
C MET A 34 -8.12 -10.57 16.40
N GLY A 35 -9.39 -10.97 16.47
CA GLY A 35 -9.96 -11.94 15.53
C GLY A 35 -9.88 -11.47 14.07
N LEU A 36 -10.12 -10.18 13.83
CA LEU A 36 -10.08 -9.60 12.49
C LEU A 36 -8.65 -9.58 11.94
N ARG A 37 -7.67 -9.22 12.79
CA ARG A 37 -6.24 -9.24 12.44
C ARG A 37 -5.76 -10.65 12.08
N ILE A 38 -6.15 -11.64 12.86
CA ILE A 38 -5.79 -13.05 12.60
C ILE A 38 -6.45 -13.53 11.31
N SER A 39 -7.73 -13.20 11.08
CA SER A 39 -8.41 -13.57 9.82
C SER A 39 -7.80 -12.90 8.59
N ALA A 40 -7.31 -11.67 8.72
CA ALA A 40 -6.70 -10.94 7.62
C ALA A 40 -5.46 -11.66 7.07
N ILE A 41 -4.68 -12.34 7.92
CA ILE A 41 -3.52 -13.13 7.49
C ILE A 41 -3.93 -14.20 6.48
N PHE A 42 -4.98 -14.97 6.78
CA PHE A 42 -5.45 -16.04 5.89
C PHE A 42 -6.05 -15.49 4.60
N VAL A 43 -6.80 -14.39 4.70
CA VAL A 43 -7.41 -13.74 3.53
C VAL A 43 -6.34 -13.16 2.61
N ILE A 44 -5.34 -12.46 3.15
CA ILE A 44 -4.21 -11.92 2.39
C ILE A 44 -3.39 -13.05 1.79
N LEU A 45 -3.17 -14.14 2.53
CA LEU A 45 -2.41 -15.29 2.03
C LEU A 45 -3.11 -15.96 0.84
N VAL A 46 -4.40 -16.24 0.93
CA VAL A 46 -5.17 -16.82 -0.19
C VAL A 46 -5.29 -15.82 -1.33
N GLY A 47 -5.65 -14.56 -1.04
CA GLY A 47 -5.79 -13.50 -2.05
C GLY A 47 -4.51 -13.23 -2.81
N SER A 48 -3.37 -13.12 -2.11
CA SER A 48 -2.06 -12.91 -2.71
C SER A 48 -1.60 -14.13 -3.50
N THR A 49 -1.88 -15.35 -3.02
CA THR A 49 -1.53 -16.57 -3.75
C THR A 49 -2.33 -16.65 -5.03
N LEU A 50 -3.63 -16.37 -5.01
CA LEU A 50 -4.46 -16.34 -6.22
C LEU A 50 -4.02 -15.24 -7.18
N GLY A 51 -3.76 -14.03 -6.68
CA GLY A 51 -3.29 -12.90 -7.47
C GLY A 51 -1.93 -13.14 -8.14
N ALA A 52 -1.01 -13.83 -7.46
CA ALA A 52 0.31 -14.18 -8.00
C ALA A 52 0.28 -15.41 -8.92
N VAL A 53 -0.52 -16.42 -8.59
CA VAL A 53 -0.62 -17.67 -9.37
C VAL A 53 -1.40 -17.46 -10.66
N PHE A 54 -2.39 -16.55 -10.69
CA PHE A 54 -3.19 -16.27 -11.87
C PHE A 54 -2.35 -15.91 -13.12
N PRO A 55 -1.45 -14.91 -13.11
CA PRO A 55 -0.62 -14.59 -14.28
C PRO A 55 0.38 -15.71 -14.63
N ILE A 56 0.87 -16.47 -13.64
CA ILE A 56 1.77 -17.62 -13.86
C ILE A 56 1.04 -18.76 -14.57
N PHE A 57 -0.17 -19.08 -14.11
CA PHE A 57 -1.02 -20.11 -14.70
C PHE A 57 -1.48 -19.71 -16.10
N ALA A 58 -1.88 -18.45 -16.29
CA ALA A 58 -2.25 -17.90 -17.60
C ALA A 58 -1.11 -18.00 -18.62
N ARG A 59 0.14 -17.75 -18.21
CA ARG A 59 1.33 -17.94 -19.06
C ARG A 59 1.58 -19.41 -19.40
N ARG A 60 1.41 -20.32 -18.43
CA ARG A 60 1.63 -21.77 -18.62
C ARG A 60 0.63 -22.40 -19.60
N HIS A 61 -0.62 -21.94 -19.60
CA HIS A 61 -1.69 -22.46 -20.47
C HIS A 61 -1.89 -21.69 -21.79
N GLN A 62 -0.94 -20.83 -22.19
CA GLN A 62 -1.01 -20.13 -23.49
C GLN A 62 -1.10 -21.06 -24.72
N GLY A 63 -0.81 -22.35 -24.58
CA GLY A 63 -0.99 -23.35 -25.65
C GLY A 63 -2.42 -23.87 -25.86
N MET A 64 -3.38 -23.57 -24.95
CA MET A 64 -4.71 -24.20 -24.92
C MET A 64 -5.86 -23.25 -25.31
N GLY A 65 -5.61 -22.26 -26.16
CA GLY A 65 -6.65 -21.40 -26.73
C GLY A 65 -7.05 -20.17 -25.89
N ILE A 66 -6.19 -19.75 -24.96
CA ILE A 66 -6.41 -18.50 -24.22
C ILE A 66 -6.15 -17.31 -25.17
N PRO A 67 -7.11 -16.39 -25.38
CA PRO A 67 -6.92 -15.24 -26.26
C PRO A 67 -5.84 -14.30 -25.72
N ASN A 68 -4.88 -13.93 -26.58
CA ASN A 68 -3.73 -13.08 -26.24
C ASN A 68 -4.11 -11.76 -25.55
N TRP A 69 -5.30 -11.21 -25.83
CA TRP A 69 -5.79 -9.96 -25.25
C TRP A 69 -5.95 -10.02 -23.71
N VAL A 70 -6.40 -11.16 -23.17
CA VAL A 70 -6.59 -11.34 -21.72
C VAL A 70 -5.25 -11.35 -20.99
N PHE A 71 -4.24 -11.99 -21.59
CA PHE A 71 -2.87 -11.99 -21.05
C PHE A 71 -2.25 -10.59 -21.06
N PHE A 72 -2.48 -9.84 -22.13
CA PHE A 72 -2.07 -8.44 -22.23
C PHE A 72 -2.70 -7.60 -21.10
N ILE A 73 -4.02 -7.65 -20.93
CA ILE A 73 -4.70 -6.88 -19.86
C ILE A 73 -4.16 -7.26 -18.49
N ALA A 74 -4.04 -8.55 -18.18
CA ALA A 74 -3.57 -9.00 -16.88
C ALA A 74 -2.16 -8.46 -16.56
N LYS A 75 -1.25 -8.45 -17.54
CA LYS A 75 0.11 -7.90 -17.39
C LYS A 75 0.11 -6.39 -17.13
N TYR A 76 -0.61 -5.61 -17.94
CA TYR A 76 -0.62 -4.15 -17.82
C TYR A 76 -1.44 -3.65 -16.61
N PHE A 77 -2.52 -4.36 -16.27
CA PHE A 77 -3.27 -4.13 -15.05
C PHE A 77 -2.40 -4.36 -13.81
N GLY A 78 -1.63 -5.46 -13.77
CA GLY A 78 -0.71 -5.75 -12.68
C GLY A 78 0.35 -4.65 -12.47
N SER A 79 0.98 -4.17 -13.56
CA SER A 79 1.91 -3.04 -13.45
C SER A 79 1.24 -1.76 -12.95
N GLY A 80 -0.01 -1.50 -13.36
CA GLY A 80 -0.77 -0.33 -12.91
C GLY A 80 -1.06 -0.36 -11.42
N VAL A 81 -1.47 -1.53 -10.88
CA VAL A 81 -1.72 -1.68 -9.43
C VAL A 81 -0.45 -1.45 -8.63
N ILE A 82 0.69 -2.01 -9.05
CA ILE A 82 1.97 -1.81 -8.35
C ILE A 82 2.33 -0.32 -8.30
N VAL A 83 2.24 0.38 -9.43
CA VAL A 83 2.52 1.82 -9.50
C VAL A 83 1.56 2.61 -8.60
N ALA A 84 0.26 2.31 -8.64
CA ALA A 84 -0.74 2.99 -7.80
C ALA A 84 -0.46 2.79 -6.31
N THR A 85 -0.12 1.57 -5.88
CA THR A 85 0.23 1.30 -4.48
C THR A 85 1.47 2.08 -4.06
N ALA A 86 2.52 2.11 -4.90
CA ALA A 86 3.75 2.82 -4.57
C ALA A 86 3.55 4.32 -4.31
N PHE A 87 2.74 5.01 -5.13
CA PHE A 87 2.50 6.44 -4.95
C PHE A 87 1.44 6.75 -3.89
N ILE A 88 0.26 6.14 -3.97
CA ILE A 88 -0.88 6.57 -3.15
C ILE A 88 -0.86 5.91 -1.77
N HIS A 89 -0.48 4.63 -1.67
CA HIS A 89 -0.56 3.90 -0.40
C HIS A 89 0.74 3.92 0.39
N LEU A 90 1.87 4.18 -0.26
CA LEU A 90 3.18 4.14 0.38
C LEU A 90 3.79 5.55 0.47
N LEU A 91 3.87 6.29 -0.63
CA LEU A 91 4.55 7.60 -0.64
C LEU A 91 3.77 8.68 0.11
N ALA A 92 2.46 8.82 -0.10
CA ALA A 92 1.66 9.85 0.55
C ALA A 92 1.62 9.71 2.10
N PRO A 93 1.30 8.52 2.67
CA PRO A 93 1.34 8.35 4.13
C PRO A 93 2.75 8.48 4.71
N ALA A 94 3.79 8.12 3.94
CA ALA A 94 5.17 8.33 4.38
C ALA A 94 5.51 9.82 4.49
N ASN A 95 5.00 10.65 3.58
CA ASN A 95 5.17 12.10 3.64
C ASN A 95 4.44 12.72 4.83
N GLU A 96 3.21 12.28 5.11
CA GLU A 96 2.44 12.73 6.27
C GLU A 96 3.10 12.31 7.59
N ALA A 97 3.59 11.07 7.68
CA ALA A 97 4.25 10.55 8.88
C ALA A 97 5.60 11.23 9.18
N LEU A 98 6.39 11.56 8.15
CA LEU A 98 7.71 12.19 8.29
C LEU A 98 7.63 13.73 8.41
N GLY A 99 6.52 14.34 8.00
CA GLY A 99 6.25 15.78 8.13
C GLY A 99 5.59 16.19 9.45
N ASN A 100 5.37 15.26 10.39
CA ASN A 100 4.68 15.53 11.64
C ASN A 100 5.50 16.47 12.57
N GLU A 101 4.82 17.41 13.24
CA GLU A 101 5.40 18.36 14.21
C GLU A 101 6.14 17.70 15.39
N CYS A 102 5.89 16.42 15.63
CA CYS A 102 6.57 15.61 16.62
C CYS A 102 7.99 15.18 16.26
N LEU A 103 8.34 15.19 14.97
CA LEU A 103 9.71 14.93 14.53
C LEU A 103 10.47 16.26 14.51
N ILE A 104 11.48 16.38 15.37
CA ILE A 104 12.30 17.60 15.46
C ILE A 104 13.70 17.27 14.92
N GLY A 105 14.19 18.05 13.95
CA GLY A 105 15.56 17.98 13.46
C GLY A 105 15.68 17.85 11.93
N VAL A 106 16.81 17.33 11.45
CA VAL A 106 17.16 17.21 10.02
C VAL A 106 16.18 16.37 9.18
N ILE A 107 15.27 15.64 9.82
CA ILE A 107 14.27 14.80 9.17
C ILE A 107 13.11 15.64 8.62
N THR A 108 12.81 16.81 9.19
CA THR A 108 11.74 17.69 8.70
C THR A 108 12.22 18.76 7.72
N GLU A 109 13.53 18.98 7.61
CA GLU A 109 14.09 20.02 6.71
C GLU A 109 14.08 19.60 5.22
N TYR A 110 13.95 18.31 4.92
CA TYR A 110 14.00 17.79 3.55
C TYR A 110 12.93 16.71 3.33
N PRO A 111 12.30 16.62 2.14
CA PRO A 111 11.36 15.54 1.81
C PRO A 111 12.09 14.20 1.62
N TRP A 112 12.44 13.56 2.75
CA TRP A 112 13.08 12.25 2.79
C TRP A 112 12.31 11.12 2.09
N PRO A 113 10.96 11.05 2.11
CA PRO A 113 10.24 10.00 1.38
C PRO A 113 10.54 10.02 -0.12
N GLU A 114 10.51 11.21 -0.73
CA GLU A 114 10.81 11.42 -2.14
C GLU A 114 12.29 11.20 -2.43
N GLY A 115 13.17 11.68 -1.54
CA GLY A 115 14.61 11.45 -1.62
C GLY A 115 14.98 9.97 -1.62
N ILE A 116 14.44 9.19 -0.69
CA ILE A 116 14.65 7.73 -0.61
C ILE A 116 14.08 7.05 -1.86
N ALA A 117 12.91 7.46 -2.34
CA ALA A 117 12.34 6.92 -3.57
C ALA A 117 13.30 7.13 -4.76
N LEU A 118 13.84 8.34 -4.96
CA LEU A 118 14.80 8.61 -6.03
C LEU A 118 16.11 7.84 -5.88
N MET A 119 16.64 7.74 -4.66
CA MET A 119 17.84 6.95 -4.37
C MET A 119 17.64 5.46 -4.71
N THR A 120 16.47 4.90 -4.40
CA THR A 120 16.15 3.50 -4.75
C THR A 120 16.02 3.29 -6.25
N VAL A 121 15.41 4.22 -6.98
CA VAL A 121 15.30 4.15 -8.45
C VAL A 121 16.68 4.21 -9.10
N TYR A 122 17.55 5.12 -8.64
CA TYR A 122 18.91 5.22 -9.13
C TYR A 122 19.74 3.96 -8.84
N LEU A 123 19.59 3.38 -7.64
CA LEU A 123 20.24 2.12 -7.28
C LEU A 123 19.73 0.96 -8.13
N MET A 124 18.42 0.86 -8.37
CA MET A 124 17.84 -0.15 -9.26
C MET A 124 18.40 -0.03 -10.68
N PHE A 125 18.45 1.19 -11.21
CA PHE A 125 19.03 1.46 -12.53
C PHE A 125 20.51 1.07 -12.60
N PHE A 126 21.28 1.38 -11.55
CA PHE A 126 22.69 1.00 -11.47
C PHE A 126 22.87 -0.52 -11.42
N LEU A 127 22.03 -1.26 -10.69
CA LEU A 127 22.05 -2.72 -10.64
C LEU A 127 21.64 -3.38 -11.96
N GLU A 128 20.78 -2.74 -12.75
CA GLU A 128 20.35 -3.25 -14.05
C GLU A 128 21.40 -3.02 -15.16
N LEU A 129 22.16 -1.92 -15.06
CA LEU A 129 23.20 -1.56 -16.03
C LEU A 129 24.59 -2.17 -15.75
N MET A 130 24.80 -2.76 -14.57
CA MET A 130 26.02 -3.51 -14.22
C MET A 130 25.97 -4.92 -14.78
#